data_AF-A0A7C7QPT0-F1
#
_entry.id   AF-A0A7C7QPT0-F1
#
_cell.length_a   1.000
_cell.length_b   1.000
_cell.length_c   1.000
_cell.angle_alpha   90.00
_cell.angle_beta   90.00
_cell.angle_gamma   90.00
#
_symmetry.space_group_name_H-M   'P 1'
#
loop_
_entity.id
_entity.type
_entity.pdbx_description
1 polymer ?
#
loop_
_entity_poly.entity_id
_entity_poly.type
_entity_poly.pdbx_seq_one_letter_code
_entity_poly.pdbx_strand_id
1 'polypeptide(L)' 'MLDAERRAKCAKFGVTTLEGMDDLLKTGQVEEEDILDDFQDVDYLTTQIQRIQQLLEEI' A
#
# COMPACT_ATOMS: atom_id res chain seq x y z
N MET A 1 -8.48 -10.48 -4.50
CA MET A 1 -9.12 -9.67 -3.44
C MET A 1 -8.11 -8.73 -2.81
N LEU A 2 -7.01 -9.25 -2.25
CA LEU A 2 -5.96 -8.45 -1.59
C LEU A 2 -5.38 -7.32 -2.47
N ASP A 3 -5.04 -7.59 -3.74
CA ASP A 3 -4.50 -6.55 -4.62
C ASP A 3 -5.52 -5.46 -4.97
N ALA A 4 -6.81 -5.79 -5.04
CA ALA A 4 -7.86 -4.80 -5.29
C ALA A 4 -8.02 -3.86 -4.08
N GLU A 5 -7.93 -4.39 -2.88
CA GLU A 5 -7.95 -3.61 -1.63
C GLU A 5 -6.72 -2.72 -1.50
N ARG A 6 -5.52 -3.26 -1.76
CA ARG A 6 -4.27 -2.48 -1.81
C ARG A 6 -4.40 -1.30 -2.77
N ARG A 7 -4.91 -1.53 -3.99
CA ARG A 7 -5.12 -0.48 -4.99
C ARG A 7 -6.16 0.55 -4.54
N ALA A 8 -7.25 0.13 -3.89
CA ALA A 8 -8.27 1.05 -3.42
C ALA A 8 -7.73 2.00 -2.34
N LYS A 9 -6.92 1.47 -1.40
CA LYS A 9 -6.25 2.26 -0.36
C LYS A 9 -5.26 3.27 -0.95
N CYS A 10 -4.41 2.86 -1.89
CA CYS A 10 -3.54 3.80 -2.59
C CYS A 10 -4.34 4.88 -3.36
N ALA A 11 -5.41 4.47 -4.05
CA ALA A 11 -6.22 5.38 -4.87
C ALA A 11 -6.93 6.47 -4.04
N LYS A 12 -7.23 6.21 -2.75
CA LYS A 12 -7.78 7.21 -1.82
C LYS A 12 -6.89 8.46 -1.73
N PHE A 13 -5.58 8.29 -1.90
CA PHE A 13 -4.59 9.37 -1.85
C PHE A 13 -4.06 9.77 -3.23
N GLY A 14 -4.69 9.28 -4.32
CA GLY A 14 -4.28 9.60 -5.69
C GLY A 14 -2.99 8.92 -6.16
N VAL A 15 -2.52 7.89 -5.45
CA VAL A 15 -1.29 7.16 -5.77
C VAL A 15 -1.58 5.68 -6.08
N THR A 16 -0.59 4.96 -6.59
CA THR A 16 -0.73 3.53 -6.96
C THR A 16 0.23 2.61 -6.20
N THR A 17 1.13 3.19 -5.41
CA THR A 17 2.20 2.49 -4.69
C THR A 17 2.34 3.02 -3.26
N LEU A 18 2.92 2.19 -2.39
CA LEU A 18 3.30 2.58 -1.02
C LEU A 18 4.33 3.73 -1.04
N GLU A 19 5.27 3.68 -1.98
CA GLU A 19 6.28 4.72 -2.20
C GLU A 19 5.63 6.07 -2.55
N GLY A 20 4.55 6.06 -3.34
CA GLY A 20 3.77 7.27 -3.60
C GLY A 20 3.11 7.81 -2.33
N MET A 21 2.67 6.95 -1.41
CA MET A 21 2.12 7.39 -0.11
C MET A 21 3.19 8.02 0.78
N ASP A 22 4.41 7.46 0.78
CA ASP A 22 5.57 8.00 1.51
C ASP A 22 5.99 9.38 0.96
N ASP A 23 5.93 9.57 -0.36
CA ASP A 23 6.20 10.88 -0.98
C ASP A 23 5.20 11.96 -0.55
N LEU A 24 3.92 11.61 -0.34
CA LEU A 24 2.91 12.54 0.15
C LEU A 24 3.23 13.04 1.57
N LEU A 25 3.73 12.15 2.44
CA LEU A 25 4.21 12.50 3.78
C LEU A 25 5.44 13.41 3.72
N LYS A 26 6.46 13.01 2.95
CA LYS A 26 7.72 13.76 2.81
C LYS A 26 7.53 15.16 2.25
N THR A 27 6.57 15.33 1.35
CA THR A 27 6.25 16.61 0.74
C THR A 27 5.25 17.45 1.55
N GLY A 28 4.71 16.90 2.65
CA GLY A 28 3.71 17.56 3.48
C GLY A 28 2.37 17.75 2.79
N GLN A 29 2.06 16.94 1.77
CA GLN A 29 0.76 16.97 1.08
C GLN A 29 -0.34 16.29 1.89
N VAL A 30 0.03 15.37 2.78
CA VAL A 30 -0.86 14.66 3.71
C VAL A 30 -0.18 14.58 5.07
N GLU A 31 -0.95 14.78 6.13
CA GLU A 31 -0.47 14.62 7.51
C GLU A 31 -0.36 13.14 7.88
N GLU A 32 0.56 12.82 8.81
CA GLU A 32 0.80 11.43 9.23
C GLU A 32 -0.47 10.76 9.77
N GLU A 33 -1.26 11.47 10.58
CA GLU A 33 -2.49 10.95 11.17
C GLU A 33 -3.57 10.59 10.14
N ASP A 34 -3.57 11.23 8.97
CA ASP A 34 -4.58 11.03 7.93
C ASP A 34 -4.28 9.83 7.02
N ILE A 35 -3.02 9.38 6.97
CA ILE A 35 -2.56 8.33 6.05
C ILE A 35 -2.03 7.08 6.76
N LEU A 36 -1.67 7.17 8.04
CA LEU A 36 -0.97 6.09 8.77
C LEU A 36 -1.66 4.72 8.67
N ASP A 37 -2.97 4.66 8.91
CA ASP A 37 -3.72 3.40 8.86
C ASP A 37 -3.69 2.78 7.46
N ASP A 38 -3.97 3.58 6.43
CA ASP A 38 -3.95 3.09 5.05
C ASP A 38 -2.53 2.76 4.57
N PHE A 39 -1.51 3.46 5.07
CA PHE A 39 -0.11 3.18 4.78
C PHE A 39 0.29 1.81 5.33
N GLN A 40 -0.01 1.55 6.61
CA GLN A 40 0.26 0.26 7.26
C GLN A 40 -0.48 -0.89 6.56
N ASP A 41 -1.74 -0.66 6.18
CA ASP A 41 -2.52 -1.66 5.47
C ASP A 41 -1.94 -1.96 4.07
N VAL A 42 -1.52 -0.94 3.32
CA VAL A 42 -0.90 -1.14 2.00
C VAL A 42 0.42 -1.90 2.12
N ASP A 43 1.25 -1.61 3.12
CA ASP A 43 2.50 -2.34 3.38
C ASP A 43 2.23 -3.81 3.71
N TYR A 44 1.31 -4.07 4.63
CA TYR A 44 0.89 -5.42 5.00
C TYR A 44 0.36 -6.20 3.79
N LEU A 45 -0.58 -5.62 3.03
CA LEU A 45 -1.16 -6.25 1.85
C LEU A 45 -0.10 -6.54 0.78
N THR A 46 0.85 -5.63 0.59
CA THR A 46 1.96 -5.82 -0.35
C THR A 46 2.80 -7.04 0.04
N THR A 47 3.15 -7.15 1.31
CA THR A 47 3.93 -8.29 1.85
C THR A 47 3.15 -9.61 1.72
N GLN A 48 1.84 -9.61 2.03
CA GLN A 48 1.01 -10.81 1.89
C GLN A 48 0.89 -11.27 0.44
N ILE A 49 0.68 -10.33 -0.50
CA ILE A 49 0.59 -10.64 -1.93
C ILE A 49 1.89 -11.26 -2.43
N GLN A 50 3.04 -10.66 -2.10
CA GLN A 50 4.35 -11.17 -2.48
C GLN A 50 4.59 -12.58 -1.92
N ARG A 51 4.23 -12.82 -0.66
CA ARG A 51 4.36 -14.14 -0.03
C ARG A 51 3.50 -15.19 -0.74
N ILE A 52 2.27 -14.86 -1.11
CA ILE A 52 1.40 -15.78 -1.86
C ILE A 52 1.98 -16.05 -3.25
N GLN A 53 2.49 -15.04 -3.93
CA GLN A 53 3.12 -15.19 -5.24
C GLN A 53 4.34 -16.12 -5.18
N GLN A 54 5.22 -15.93 -4.20
CA GLN A 54 6.38 -16.80 -4.00
C GLN A 54 5.96 -18.27 -3.78
N LEU A 55 4.96 -18.51 -2.94
CA LEU A 55 4.46 -19.88 -2.71
C LEU A 55 3.84 -20.51 -3.97
N LEU A 56 3.26 -19.71 -4.87
CA LEU A 56 2.71 -20.21 -6.13
C LEU A 56 3.79 -20.47 -7.18
N GLU A 57 4.91 -19.74 -7.14
CA GLU A 57 6.06 -19.96 -8.04
C GLU A 57 6.90 -21.18 -7.65
N GLU A 58 6.80 -21.66 -6.41
CA GLU A 58 7.48 -22.86 -5.91
C GLU A 58 6.74 -24.18 -6.25
N ILE A 59 5.59 -24.13 -6.93
CA ILE A 59 4.76 -25.30 -7.34
C ILE A 59 4.97 -25.60 -8.83
#